data_AF-A0A6N8VBX5-F1
#
_entry.id   AF-A0A6N8VBX5-F1
#
_cell.length_a   1.000
_cell.length_b   1.000
_cell.length_c   1.000
_cell.angle_alpha   90.00
_cell.angle_beta   90.00
_cell.angle_gamma   90.00
#
_symmetry.space_group_name_H-M   'P 1'
#
loop_
_entity.id
_entity.type
_entity.pdbx_description
1 polymer ?
#
loop_
_entity_poly.entity_id
_entity_poly.type
_entity_poly.pdbx_seq_one_letter_code
_entity_poly.pdbx_strand_id
1 'polypeptide(L)'
;MDRRMRRFGLLLLGAGAVAAISALILRDQVSRHRRNLFSPSPFRRLAALGHLAGEPASVGAVTLLRDFRAWEARRLLRGRAAAILARMEDELRGRVAGS
;
A
#
# COMPACT_ATOMS: atom_id res chain seq x y z
N MET A 1 22.65 -27.71 -41.26
CA MET A 1 21.85 -27.16 -40.14
C MET A 1 20.96 -26.03 -40.66
N ASP A 2 19.66 -26.25 -40.73
CA ASP A 2 18.72 -25.32 -41.37
C ASP A 2 18.61 -23.97 -40.67
N ARG A 3 18.75 -22.88 -41.46
CA ARG A 3 18.60 -21.49 -40.99
C ARG A 3 17.24 -21.20 -40.35
N ARG A 4 16.23 -22.05 -40.56
CA ARG A 4 14.92 -21.96 -39.89
C ARG A 4 15.02 -22.39 -38.43
N MET A 5 15.72 -23.48 -38.13
CA MET A 5 15.90 -23.99 -36.77
C MET A 5 16.65 -22.99 -35.87
N ARG A 6 17.69 -22.32 -36.39
CA ARG A 6 18.40 -21.24 -35.67
C ARG A 6 17.50 -20.04 -35.39
N ARG A 7 16.61 -19.67 -36.32
CA ARG A 7 15.66 -18.57 -36.15
C ARG A 7 14.58 -18.89 -35.12
N PHE A 8 14.03 -20.10 -35.14
CA PHE A 8 13.09 -20.57 -34.11
C PHE A 8 13.75 -20.62 -32.72
N GLY A 9 15.00 -21.09 -32.63
CA GLY A 9 15.77 -21.06 -31.38
C GLY A 9 15.98 -19.64 -30.84
N LEU A 10 16.36 -18.68 -31.70
CA LEU A 10 16.52 -17.27 -31.32
C LEU A 10 15.20 -16.61 -30.91
N LEU A 11 14.09 -16.94 -31.58
CA LEU A 11 12.77 -16.41 -31.24
C LEU A 11 12.27 -16.94 -29.89
N LEU A 12 12.42 -18.23 -29.61
CA LEU A 12 12.06 -18.80 -28.31
C LEU A 12 12.90 -18.20 -27.17
N LEU A 13 14.21 -18.03 -27.40
CA LEU A 13 15.12 -17.52 -26.40
C LEU A 13 14.88 -16.03 -26.12
N GLY A 14 14.59 -15.24 -27.17
CA GLY A 14 14.19 -13.84 -27.04
C GLY A 14 12.85 -13.67 -26.31
N ALA A 15 11.84 -14.48 -26.62
CA ALA A 15 10.54 -14.43 -25.95
C ALA A 15 10.65 -14.80 -24.45
N GLY A 16 11.45 -15.82 -24.11
CA GLY A 16 11.71 -16.21 -22.73
C GLY A 16 12.44 -15.13 -21.92
N ALA A 17 13.41 -14.44 -22.53
CA ALA A 17 14.16 -13.36 -21.89
C ALA A 17 13.26 -12.15 -21.55
N VAL A 18 12.37 -11.75 -22.47
CA VAL A 18 11.42 -10.65 -22.24
C VAL A 18 10.47 -10.99 -21.09
N ALA A 19 9.88 -12.19 -21.07
CA ALA A 19 8.97 -12.61 -20.01
C ALA A 19 9.64 -12.63 -18.62
N ALA A 20 10.89 -13.10 -18.54
CA ALA A 20 11.66 -13.11 -17.29
C ALA A 20 11.97 -11.68 -16.78
N ILE A 21 12.38 -10.78 -17.69
CA ILE A 21 12.67 -9.37 -17.37
C ILE A 21 11.38 -8.66 -16.92
N SER A 22 10.27 -8.87 -17.62
CA SER A 22 8.96 -8.32 -17.25
C SER A 22 8.52 -8.81 -15.87
N ALA A 23 8.67 -10.10 -15.56
CA ALA A 23 8.33 -10.67 -14.25
C ALA A 23 9.20 -10.09 -13.11
N LEU A 24 10.49 -9.87 -13.37
CA LEU A 24 11.40 -9.24 -12.39
C LEU A 24 11.05 -7.76 -12.15
N ILE A 25 10.73 -7.02 -13.21
CA ILE A 25 10.32 -5.61 -13.10
C ILE A 25 8.99 -5.51 -12.35
N LEU A 26 7.98 -6.33 -12.70
CA LEU A 26 6.71 -6.37 -11.99
C LEU A 26 6.87 -6.75 -10.51
N ARG A 27 7.71 -7.75 -10.21
CA ARG A 27 8.01 -8.17 -8.83
C ARG A 27 8.73 -7.07 -8.05
N ASP A 28 9.68 -6.36 -8.68
CA ASP A 28 10.39 -5.25 -8.04
C ASP A 28 9.50 -4.02 -7.84
N GLN A 29 8.65 -3.70 -8.82
CA GLN A 29 7.67 -2.61 -8.73
C GLN A 29 6.61 -2.88 -7.67
N VAL A 30 6.03 -4.09 -7.62
CA VAL A 30 5.07 -4.49 -6.58
C VAL A 30 5.71 -4.52 -5.20
N SER A 31 6.97 -4.97 -5.09
CA SER A 31 7.73 -4.98 -3.83
C SER A 31 8.09 -3.55 -3.36
N ARG A 32 8.44 -2.64 -4.27
CA ARG A 32 8.74 -1.22 -3.95
C ARG A 32 7.49 -0.40 -3.63
N HIS A 33 6.36 -0.62 -4.31
CA HIS A 33 5.11 0.10 -4.05
C HIS A 33 4.43 -0.36 -2.74
N ARG A 34 4.49 -1.67 -2.40
CA ARG A 34 4.04 -2.17 -1.09
C ARG A 34 4.88 -1.65 0.08
N ARG A 35 6.15 -1.31 -0.13
CA ARG A 35 7.08 -0.89 0.93
C ARG A 35 6.79 0.48 1.56
N ASN A 36 5.97 1.33 0.96
CA ASN A 36 5.66 2.65 1.52
C ASN A 36 4.41 2.68 2.40
N LEU A 37 3.35 1.95 2.03
CA LEU A 37 2.11 1.85 2.83
C LEU A 37 2.11 0.63 3.77
N PHE A 38 2.80 -0.46 3.42
CA PHE A 38 2.94 -1.68 4.21
C PHE A 38 4.41 -1.99 4.52
N SER A 39 5.17 -0.96 4.89
CA SER A 39 6.54 -1.15 5.33
C SER A 39 6.57 -2.06 6.58
N PRO A 40 7.44 -3.08 6.65
CA PRO A 40 7.71 -3.78 7.91
C PRO A 40 8.21 -2.81 9.00
N SER A 41 8.76 -1.66 8.58
CA SER A 41 9.16 -0.56 9.45
C SER A 41 7.94 0.04 10.19
N PRO A 42 7.87 -0.11 11.52
CA PRO A 42 6.84 0.54 12.33
C PRO A 42 6.91 2.07 12.27
N PHE A 43 8.10 2.63 12.01
CA PHE A 43 8.29 4.08 12.00
C PHE A 43 7.63 4.76 10.80
N ARG A 44 7.61 4.13 9.61
CA ARG A 44 6.88 4.67 8.46
C ARG A 44 5.37 4.69 8.70
N ARG A 45 4.84 3.65 9.35
CA ARG A 45 3.42 3.58 9.72
C ARG A 45 3.07 4.59 10.79
N LEU A 46 3.97 4.82 11.74
CA LEU A 46 3.83 5.90 12.73
C LEU A 46 3.85 7.28 12.07
N ALA A 47 4.72 7.52 11.08
CA ALA A 47 4.76 8.78 10.33
C ALA A 47 3.47 9.01 9.53
N ALA A 48 2.93 7.97 8.89
CA ALA A 48 1.64 8.04 8.20
C ALA A 48 0.49 8.35 9.18
N LEU A 49 0.46 7.72 10.36
CA LEU A 49 -0.48 8.08 11.42
C LEU A 49 -0.24 9.50 11.94
N GLY A 50 1.00 9.98 11.98
CA GLY A 50 1.36 11.34 12.33
C GLY A 50 0.80 12.36 11.35
N HIS A 51 0.91 12.07 10.05
CA HIS A 51 0.34 12.90 8.99
C HIS A 51 -1.20 12.92 9.07
N LEU A 52 -1.85 11.74 9.15
CA LEU A 52 -3.31 11.63 9.30
C LEU A 52 -3.83 12.33 10.57
N ALA A 53 -3.03 12.39 11.64
CA ALA A 53 -3.42 13.09 12.85
C ALA A 53 -3.54 14.62 12.67
N GLY A 54 -2.91 15.21 11.64
CA GLY A 54 -3.03 16.64 11.31
C GLY A 54 -4.10 16.96 10.26
N GLU A 55 -4.61 15.96 9.55
CA GLU A 55 -5.61 16.15 8.51
C GLU A 55 -7.03 16.34 9.08
N PRO A 56 -7.90 17.08 8.37
CA PRO A 56 -9.30 17.24 8.74
C PRO A 56 -10.04 15.91 8.61
N ALA A 57 -11.04 15.69 9.46
CA ALA A 57 -11.83 14.47 9.39
C ALA A 57 -12.53 14.32 8.03
N SER A 58 -12.44 13.13 7.44
CA SER A 58 -13.18 12.76 6.24
C SER A 58 -13.64 11.32 6.35
N VAL A 59 -14.74 10.97 5.67
CA VAL A 59 -15.25 9.59 5.67
C VAL A 59 -14.20 8.62 5.12
N GLY A 60 -13.44 9.03 4.11
CA GLY A 60 -12.32 8.25 3.56
C GLY A 60 -11.21 7.98 4.59
N ALA A 61 -10.80 8.99 5.36
CA ALA A 61 -9.79 8.84 6.40
C ALA A 61 -10.26 7.92 7.54
N VAL A 62 -11.54 8.01 7.92
CA VAL A 62 -12.16 7.14 8.94
C VAL A 62 -12.17 5.68 8.48
N THR A 63 -12.62 5.41 7.25
CA THR A 63 -12.60 4.05 6.69
C THR A 63 -11.18 3.50 6.61
N LEU A 64 -10.23 4.30 6.11
CA LEU A 64 -8.82 3.92 6.04
C LEU A 64 -8.23 3.55 7.42
N LEU A 65 -8.56 4.32 8.46
CA LEU A 65 -8.10 4.04 9.83
C LEU A 65 -8.72 2.77 10.42
N ARG A 66 -9.97 2.45 10.08
CA ARG A 66 -10.60 1.18 10.48
C ARG A 66 -9.92 -0.01 9.80
N ASP A 67 -9.65 0.09 8.50
CA ASP A 67 -8.94 -0.94 7.75
C ASP A 67 -7.51 -1.14 8.27
N PHE A 68 -6.81 -0.03 8.57
CA PHE A 68 -5.49 -0.07 9.19
C PHE A 68 -5.50 -0.78 10.54
N ARG A 69 -6.51 -0.55 11.38
CA ARG A 69 -6.63 -1.21 12.69
C ARG A 69 -6.92 -2.70 12.59
N ALA A 70 -7.70 -3.12 11.59
CA ALA A 70 -7.98 -4.53 11.34
C ALA A 70 -6.71 -5.28 10.87
N TRP A 71 -5.86 -4.60 10.10
CA TRP A 71 -4.64 -5.17 9.53
C TRP A 71 -3.41 -5.10 10.46
N GLU A 72 -3.29 -4.10 11.33
CA GLU A 72 -2.09 -3.87 12.14
C GLU A 72 -1.97 -4.81 13.36
N ALA A 73 -0.88 -5.59 13.40
CA ALA A 73 -0.60 -6.48 14.53
C ALA A 73 -0.21 -5.73 15.81
N ARG A 74 0.52 -4.61 15.70
CA ARG A 74 1.12 -3.92 16.86
C ARG A 74 0.09 -3.11 17.65
N ARG A 75 -0.11 -3.47 18.92
CA ARG A 75 -1.08 -2.83 19.83
C ARG A 75 -0.87 -1.31 19.96
N LEU A 76 0.37 -0.84 20.02
CA LEU A 76 0.68 0.60 20.14
C LEU A 76 0.16 1.41 18.96
N LEU A 77 0.42 0.94 17.73
CA LEU A 77 -0.03 1.63 16.51
C LEU A 77 -1.56 1.54 16.35
N ARG A 78 -2.16 0.40 16.72
CA ARG A 78 -3.63 0.28 16.80
C ARG A 78 -4.26 1.25 17.80
N GLY A 79 -3.62 1.45 18.96
CA GLY A 79 -4.07 2.42 19.97
C GLY A 79 -4.01 3.85 19.45
N ARG A 80 -2.89 4.23 18.81
CA ARG A 80 -2.77 5.56 18.20
C ARG A 80 -3.77 5.78 17.07
N ALA A 81 -3.96 4.80 16.19
CA ALA A 81 -4.97 4.87 15.14
C ALA A 81 -6.39 4.98 15.70
N ALA A 82 -6.69 4.30 16.82
CA ALA A 82 -7.98 4.41 17.50
C ALA A 82 -8.24 5.83 18.05
N ALA A 83 -7.21 6.47 18.64
CA ALA A 83 -7.33 7.83 19.13
C ALA A 83 -7.62 8.84 18.00
N ILE A 84 -6.91 8.71 16.88
CA ILE A 84 -7.13 9.57 15.69
C ILE A 84 -8.53 9.31 15.12
N LEU A 85 -8.94 8.05 15.02
CA LEU A 85 -10.26 7.65 14.53
C LEU A 85 -11.38 8.26 15.38
N ALA A 86 -11.29 8.15 16.70
CA ALA A 86 -12.30 8.71 17.61
C ALA A 86 -12.44 10.23 17.45
N ARG A 87 -11.32 10.96 17.34
CA ARG A 87 -11.30 12.39 17.08
C ARG A 87 -11.99 12.74 15.76
N MET A 88 -11.70 11.99 14.69
CA MET A 88 -12.29 12.23 13.38
C MET A 88 -13.78 11.88 13.32
N GLU A 89 -14.20 10.80 13.99
CA GLU A 89 -15.61 10.42 14.10
C GLU A 89 -16.42 11.49 14.85
N ASP A 90 -15.83 12.09 15.90
CA ASP A 90 -16.45 13.18 16.65
C ASP A 90 -16.55 14.47 15.83
N GLU A 91 -15.50 14.85 15.10
CA GLU A 91 -15.55 15.98 14.15
C GLU A 91 -16.65 15.81 13.10
N LEU A 92 -16.76 14.62 12.50
CA LEU A 92 -17.79 14.35 11.50
C LEU A 92 -19.19 14.37 12.11
N ARG A 93 -19.37 13.84 13.32
CA ARG A 93 -20.65 13.91 14.04
C ARG A 93 -21.02 15.35 14.34
N GLY A 94 -20.07 16.17 14.79
CA GLY A 94 -20.28 17.59 15.04
C GLY A 94 -20.68 18.36 13.79
N ARG A 95 -20.10 18.03 12.62
CA ARG A 95 -20.49 18.63 11.33
C ARG A 95 -21.91 18.25 10.91
N VAL A 96 -22.32 17.00 11.11
CA VAL A 96 -23.68 16.55 10.78
C VAL A 96 -24.72 17.14 11.75
N ALA A 97 -24.37 17.38 13.01
CA ALA A 97 -25.26 17.97 14.00
C ALA A 97 -25.39 19.51 13.88
N GLY A 98 -24.41 20.17 13.26
CA GLY A 98 -24.40 21.61 13.02
C GLY A 98 -24.97 22.03 11.66
N SER A 99 -25.39 21.08 10.82
CA SER A 99 -26.06 21.28 9.53
C SER A 99 -27.55 21.01 9.63
#